data_AF-A0A7S2J953-F1
#
_entry.id   AF-A0A7S2J953-F1
#
_cell.length_a   1.000
_cell.length_b   1.000
_cell.length_c   1.000
_cell.angle_alpha   90.00
_cell.angle_beta   90.00
_cell.angle_gamma   90.00
#
_symmetry.space_group_name_H-M   'P 1'
#
loop_
_entity.id
_entity.type
_entity.pdbx_description
1 polymer ?
#
loop_
_entity_poly.entity_id
_entity_poly.type
_entity_poly.pdbx_seq_one_letter_code
_entity_poly.pdbx_strand_id
1 'polypeptide(L)'
;NISVVQIDDVALFDEWNEQVEGGLYAPQMGPMKMNKEKRGEKTFCKTCGLTMDCPGHMGHIEFATPVFNPFLMGSVQKLMARCCMKCKKLLCTDAKTQNTVVQ
;
A
#
# COMPACT_ATOMS: atom_id res chain seq x y z
N ASN A 1 -3.46 7.61 -8.21
CA ASN A 1 -3.33 6.93 -6.91
C ASN A 1 -3.87 5.52 -7.10
N ILE A 2 -3.10 4.47 -6.81
CA ILE A 2 -3.49 3.06 -7.09
C ILE A 2 -4.38 2.50 -5.98
N SER A 3 -4.25 3.03 -4.76
CA SER A 3 -5.03 2.58 -3.62
C SER A 3 -6.45 3.13 -3.65
N VAL A 4 -7.41 2.29 -3.26
CA VAL A 4 -8.84 2.63 -3.19
C VAL A 4 -9.33 2.86 -1.75
N VAL A 5 -8.53 2.47 -0.75
CA VAL A 5 -8.90 2.58 0.67
C VAL A 5 -7.64 2.60 1.54
N GLN A 6 -7.68 3.38 2.61
CA GLN A 6 -6.71 3.33 3.71
C GLN A 6 -7.19 2.30 4.73
N ILE A 7 -6.28 1.42 5.18
CA ILE A 7 -6.57 0.45 6.23
C ILE A 7 -6.08 1.03 7.55
N ASP A 8 -7.02 1.39 8.41
CA ASP A 8 -6.81 2.03 9.71
C ASP A 8 -7.60 1.37 10.85
N ASP A 9 -8.58 0.51 10.53
CA ASP A 9 -9.28 -0.31 11.51
C ASP A 9 -8.67 -1.71 11.62
N VAL A 10 -8.42 -2.13 12.85
CA VAL A 10 -7.91 -3.47 13.19
C VAL A 10 -9.02 -4.53 13.22
N ALA A 11 -10.29 -4.11 13.26
CA ALA A 11 -11.44 -5.00 13.24
C ALA A 11 -11.52 -5.75 11.90
N LEU A 12 -11.65 -7.07 11.97
CA LEU A 12 -11.85 -7.91 10.79
C LEU A 12 -13.29 -7.86 10.30
N PHE A 13 -14.23 -7.87 11.25
CA PHE A 13 -15.67 -7.79 11.04
C PHE A 13 -16.29 -6.95 12.16
N ASP A 14 -17.45 -6.36 11.88
CA ASP A 14 -18.23 -5.66 12.89
C ASP A 14 -19.01 -6.62 13.80
N GLU A 15 -19.80 -6.06 14.72
CA GLU A 15 -20.65 -6.81 15.66
C GLU A 15 -21.71 -7.68 14.96
N TRP A 16 -22.06 -7.37 13.72
CA TRP A 16 -23.00 -8.12 12.88
C TRP A 16 -22.29 -9.11 11.94
N ASN A 17 -20.98 -9.29 12.12
CA ASN A 17 -20.13 -10.14 11.30
C ASN A 17 -20.10 -9.72 9.82
N GLU A 18 -20.25 -8.41 9.56
CA GLU A 18 -20.10 -7.78 8.26
C GLU A 18 -18.72 -7.15 8.08
N GLN A 19 -18.38 -6.85 6.83
CA GLN A 19 -17.08 -6.28 6.47
C GLN A 19 -17.03 -4.81 6.85
N VAL A 20 -16.01 -4.44 7.62
CA VAL A 20 -15.79 -3.06 8.08
C VAL A 20 -15.14 -2.22 6.98
N GLU A 21 -15.59 -0.98 6.81
CA GLU A 21 -14.90 -0.01 5.96
C GLU A 21 -13.58 0.42 6.62
N GLY A 22 -12.48 0.46 5.87
CA GLY A 22 -11.15 0.73 6.46
C GLY A 22 -10.54 -0.46 7.21
N GLY A 23 -11.26 -1.59 7.32
CA GLY A 23 -10.73 -2.84 7.85
C GLY A 23 -9.95 -3.65 6.80
N LEU A 24 -9.30 -4.74 7.26
CA LEU A 24 -8.51 -5.62 6.39
C LEU A 24 -9.33 -6.23 5.23
N TYR A 25 -10.62 -6.48 5.45
CA TYR A 25 -11.54 -7.07 4.47
C TYR A 25 -12.50 -6.03 3.87
N ALA A 26 -12.07 -4.77 3.79
CA ALA A 26 -12.87 -3.67 3.28
C ALA A 26 -13.55 -4.01 1.93
N PRO A 27 -14.86 -3.76 1.77
CA PRO A 27 -15.59 -4.11 0.54
C PRO A 27 -15.07 -3.44 -0.73
N GLN A 28 -14.34 -2.32 -0.60
CA GLN A 28 -13.65 -1.63 -1.69
C GLN A 28 -12.52 -2.48 -2.28
N MET A 29 -11.88 -3.34 -1.48
CA MET A 29 -10.76 -4.18 -1.92
C MET A 29 -11.20 -5.42 -2.69
N GLY A 30 -12.48 -5.78 -2.61
CA GLY A 30 -13.07 -6.89 -3.34
C GLY A 30 -14.09 -7.65 -2.51
N PRO A 31 -14.85 -8.56 -3.15
CA PRO A 31 -15.79 -9.41 -2.45
C PRO A 31 -15.06 -10.56 -1.73
N MET A 32 -15.41 -10.79 -0.47
CA MET A 32 -14.84 -11.88 0.31
C MET A 32 -15.61 -13.18 0.05
N LYS A 33 -14.89 -14.25 -0.31
CA LYS A 33 -15.48 -15.57 -0.62
C LYS A 33 -15.93 -16.35 0.61
N MET A 34 -15.52 -15.97 1.83
CA MET A 34 -15.80 -16.76 3.03
C MET A 34 -17.22 -16.55 3.56
N ASN A 35 -17.89 -17.67 3.84
CA ASN A 35 -19.15 -17.83 4.58
C ASN A 35 -20.47 -17.31 3.97
N LYS A 36 -20.48 -16.47 2.93
CA LYS A 36 -21.74 -15.94 2.36
C LYS A 36 -22.43 -16.82 1.32
N GLU A 37 -21.73 -17.79 0.71
CA GLU A 37 -22.37 -18.82 -0.13
C GLU A 37 -23.44 -19.62 0.64
N LYS A 38 -23.31 -19.78 1.96
CA LYS A 38 -24.30 -20.45 2.82
C LYS A 38 -25.60 -19.65 3.03
N ARG A 39 -25.60 -18.33 2.79
CA ARG A 39 -26.76 -17.45 2.95
C ARG A 39 -27.40 -16.99 1.63
N GLY A 40 -26.82 -17.35 0.48
CA GLY A 40 -27.34 -16.94 -0.83
C GLY A 40 -27.13 -15.45 -1.19
N GLU A 41 -26.36 -14.72 -0.37
CA GLU A 41 -26.11 -13.28 -0.56
C GLU A 41 -24.88 -13.06 -1.45
N LYS A 42 -25.09 -12.41 -2.61
CA LYS A 42 -23.99 -11.98 -3.49
C LYS A 42 -23.35 -10.70 -2.93
N THR A 43 -22.07 -10.75 -2.59
CA THR A 43 -21.29 -9.54 -2.25
C THR A 43 -20.73 -8.89 -3.49
N PHE A 44 -21.00 -7.60 -3.66
CA PHE A 44 -20.45 -6.79 -4.73
C PHE A 44 -19.24 -6.01 -4.22
N CYS A 45 -18.21 -5.88 -5.05
CA CYS A 45 -17.11 -4.96 -4.76
C CYS A 45 -17.60 -3.51 -4.81
N LYS A 46 -17.31 -2.72 -3.77
CA LYS A 46 -17.68 -1.28 -3.74
C LYS A 46 -16.91 -0.42 -4.74
N THR A 47 -15.80 -0.93 -5.31
CA THR A 47 -14.98 -0.20 -6.29
C THR A 47 -15.42 -0.47 -7.74
N CYS A 48 -15.47 -1.73 -8.16
CA CYS A 48 -15.77 -2.10 -9.55
C CYS A 48 -17.19 -2.62 -9.77
N GLY A 49 -17.96 -2.88 -8.71
CA GLY A 49 -19.31 -3.44 -8.80
C GLY A 49 -19.37 -4.91 -9.21
N LEU A 50 -18.23 -5.56 -9.51
CA LEU A 50 -18.17 -6.97 -9.86
C LEU A 50 -18.26 -7.86 -8.61
N THR A 51 -18.68 -9.11 -8.83
CA THR A 51 -18.69 -10.16 -7.79
C THR A 51 -17.45 -11.04 -7.95
N MET A 52 -17.60 -12.29 -8.36
CA MET A 52 -16.49 -13.25 -8.48
C MET A 52 -15.45 -12.88 -9.53
N ASP A 53 -15.83 -12.04 -10.51
CA ASP A 53 -14.94 -11.54 -11.58
C ASP A 53 -14.12 -10.32 -11.16
N CYS A 54 -14.25 -9.86 -9.91
CA CYS A 54 -13.43 -8.78 -9.39
C CYS A 54 -11.96 -9.23 -9.27
N PRO A 55 -11.00 -8.55 -9.93
CA PRO A 55 -9.58 -8.91 -9.86
C PRO A 55 -8.95 -8.58 -8.50
N GLY A 56 -9.67 -7.85 -7.65
CA GLY A 56 -9.18 -7.28 -6.39
C GLY A 56 -8.64 -5.87 -6.59
N HIS A 57 -8.67 -5.08 -5.52
CA HIS A 57 -8.20 -3.70 -5.51
C HIS A 57 -7.26 -3.45 -4.33
N MET A 58 -6.29 -2.57 -4.56
CA MET A 58 -5.23 -2.32 -3.60
C MET A 58 -5.70 -1.40 -2.47
N GLY A 59 -5.52 -1.82 -1.23
CA GLY A 59 -5.52 -0.95 -0.05
C GLY A 59 -4.11 -0.43 0.23
N HIS A 60 -4.00 0.53 1.14
CA HIS A 60 -2.71 0.92 1.71
C HIS A 60 -2.82 1.13 3.21
N ILE A 61 -1.71 0.93 3.91
CA ILE A 61 -1.56 1.31 5.31
C ILE A 61 -0.66 2.54 5.33
N GLU A 62 -1.13 3.61 5.95
CA GLU A 62 -0.32 4.79 6.18
C GLU A 62 0.53 4.58 7.43
N PHE A 63 1.85 4.63 7.28
CA PHE A 63 2.75 4.54 8.43
C PHE A 63 2.84 5.88 9.14
N ALA A 64 2.77 5.85 10.48
CA ALA A 64 2.92 7.06 11.31
C ALA A 64 4.27 7.77 11.12
N THR A 65 5.30 7.04 10.67
CA THR A 65 6.65 7.57 10.41
C THR A 65 7.27 6.88 9.19
N PRO A 66 8.24 7.52 8.50
CA PRO A 66 9.00 6.86 7.44
C PRO A 66 9.72 5.61 7.97
N VAL A 67 9.57 4.49 7.27
CA VAL A 67 10.22 3.22 7.60
C VAL A 67 11.18 2.82 6.48
N PHE A 68 12.39 2.38 6.84
CA PHE A 68 13.34 1.87 5.86
C PHE A 68 12.90 0.49 5.35
N ASN A 69 12.91 0.29 4.04
CA ASN A 69 12.75 -1.03 3.45
C ASN A 69 14.04 -1.85 3.69
N PRO A 70 13.99 -2.98 4.44
CA PRO A 70 15.18 -3.77 4.78
C PRO A 70 15.95 -4.25 3.54
N PHE A 71 15.25 -4.56 2.45
CA PHE A 71 15.88 -5.03 1.20
C PHE A 71 16.62 -3.93 0.45
N LEU A 72 16.28 -2.67 0.69
CA LEU A 72 16.93 -1.51 0.07
C LEU A 72 17.96 -0.85 1.00
N MET A 73 18.10 -1.33 2.24
CA MET A 73 18.97 -0.71 3.25
C MET A 73 20.42 -0.56 2.76
N GLY A 74 20.96 -1.58 2.09
CA GLY A 74 22.32 -1.53 1.54
C GLY A 74 22.47 -0.46 0.44
N SER A 75 21.45 -0.25 -0.39
CA SER A 75 21.44 0.80 -1.41
C SER A 75 21.30 2.19 -0.79
N VAL A 76 20.44 2.34 0.22
CA VAL A 76 20.26 3.58 0.97
C VAL A 76 21.57 3.97 1.67
N GLN A 77 22.25 3.03 2.31
CA GLN A 77 23.55 3.27 2.94
C GLN A 77 24.60 3.75 1.93
N LYS A 78 24.69 3.10 0.76
CA LYS A 78 25.60 3.52 -0.32
C LYS A 78 25.28 4.93 -0.81
N LEU A 79 23.99 5.26 -0.96
CA LEU A 79 23.55 6.59 -1.38
C LEU A 79 23.90 7.65 -0.32
N MET A 80 23.60 7.38 0.96
CA MET A 80 23.91 8.31 2.05
C MET A 80 25.42 8.55 2.19
N ALA A 81 26.26 7.51 2.02
CA ALA A 81 27.71 7.64 2.03
C ALA A 81 28.28 8.50 0.87
N ARG A 82 27.48 8.70 -0.19
CA ARG A 82 27.83 9.51 -1.37
C ARG A 82 27.04 10.81 -1.46
N CYS A 83 26.26 11.18 -0.43
CA CYS A 83 25.51 12.44 -0.37
C CYS A 83 26.03 13.31 0.76
N CYS A 84 26.20 14.61 0.51
CA CYS A 84 26.46 15.57 1.57
C CYS A 84 25.16 15.83 2.34
N MET A 85 25.12 15.48 3.63
CA MET A 85 23.91 15.63 4.47
C MET A 85 23.49 17.09 4.69
N LYS A 86 24.39 18.06 4.45
CA LYS A 86 24.09 19.49 4.58
C LYS A 86 23.43 20.08 3.33
N CYS A 87 24.02 19.85 2.14
CA CYS A 87 23.53 20.45 0.89
C CYS A 87 22.71 19.48 0.03
N LYS A 88 22.59 18.21 0.43
CA LYS A 88 21.83 17.13 -0.24
C LYS A 88 22.32 16.82 -1.67
N LYS A 89 23.54 17.24 -2.01
CA LYS A 89 24.19 16.96 -3.30
C LYS A 89 25.05 15.71 -3.22
N LEU A 90 25.21 15.04 -4.35
CA LEU A 90 26.14 13.93 -4.49
C LEU A 90 27.60 14.41 -4.37
N LEU A 91 28.39 13.66 -3.62
CA LEU A 91 29.83 13.78 -3.46
C LEU A 91 30.53 13.14 -4.67
N CYS A 92 30.37 13.75 -5.84
CA CYS A 92 31.03 13.37 -7.06
C CYS A 92 31.68 14.57 -7.74
N THR A 93 32.82 14.34 -8.38
CA THR A 93 33.61 15.34 -9.10
C THR A 93 33.08 15.58 -10.52
N ASP A 94 32.41 14.58 -11.11
CA ASP A 94 31.89 14.67 -12.48
C ASP A 94 30.46 15.23 -12.53
N ALA A 95 30.31 16.37 -13.21
CA ALA A 95 29.03 17.05 -13.37
C ALA A 95 27.95 16.21 -14.09
N LYS A 96 28.36 15.25 -14.94
CA LYS A 96 27.43 14.36 -15.66
C LYS A 96 26.72 13.38 -14.73
N THR A 97 27.42 12.86 -13.73
CA THR A 97 26.90 11.86 -12.78
C THR A 97 25.91 12.46 -11.78
N GLN A 98 25.97 13.78 -11.55
CA GLN A 98 25.02 14.47 -10.66
C GLN A 98 23.58 14.46 -11.17
N ASN A 99 23.37 14.42 -12.49
CA ASN A 99 22.04 14.56 -13.10
C ASN A 99 21.29 13.22 -13.29
N THR A 100 21.96 12.08 -13.17
CA THR A 100 21.38 10.76 -13.50
C THR A 100 20.66 10.09 -12.33
N VAL A 101 20.96 10.45 -11.09
CA VAL A 101 20.42 9.77 -9.89
C VAL A 101 19.08 10.38 -9.42
N VAL A 102 18.64 11.49 -10.01
CA VAL A 102 17.43 12.24 -9.62
C VAL A 102 16.29 12.09 -10.63
N GLN A 103 16.47 11.27 -11.68
CA GLN A 103 15.44 10.95 -12.66
C GLN A 103 14.86 9.56 -12.42
#